data_AF-A0A1F9R9Y2-F1
#
_entry.id   AF-A0A1F9R9Y2-F1
#
_cell.length_a   1.000
_cell.length_b   1.000
_cell.length_c   1.000
_cell.angle_alpha   90.00
_cell.angle_beta   90.00
_cell.angle_gamma   90.00
#
_symmetry.space_group_name_H-M   'P 1'
#
loop_
_entity.id
_entity.type
_entity.pdbx_description
1 polymer ?
#
loop_
_entity_poly.entity_id
_entity_poly.type
_entity_poly.pdbx_seq_one_letter_code
_entity_poly.pdbx_strand_id
1 'polypeptide(L)'
;MTDTIAIELETLERMLDIYCSRVHARPGRCGDCDELLLYAAGRLAKCPHHPKPACKKCPTHCFSPEMREKIRVVMRHAGPRMPLRHPLLTLRYYIR
;
A
#
# COMPACT_ATOMS: atom_id res chain seq x y z
N MET A 1 -1.45 15.00 -0.77
CA MET A 1 -2.41 15.08 0.33
C MET A 1 -1.80 14.28 1.46
N THR A 2 -1.63 14.91 2.62
CA THR A 2 -1.00 14.35 3.82
C THR A 2 -1.95 13.38 4.50
N ASP A 3 -2.00 12.15 4.00
CA ASP A 3 -2.43 11.06 4.85
C ASP A 3 -1.28 10.76 5.82
N THR A 4 -1.61 10.54 7.08
CA THR A 4 -0.58 10.15 8.06
C THR A 4 0.02 8.82 7.64
N ILE A 5 1.33 8.65 7.84
CA ILE A 5 2.07 7.42 7.50
C ILE A 5 1.36 6.16 8.03
N ALA A 6 0.75 6.24 9.21
CA ALA A 6 -0.03 5.17 9.80
C ALA A 6 -1.21 4.71 8.91
N ILE A 7 -1.96 5.65 8.33
CA ILE A 7 -3.11 5.34 7.46
C ILE A 7 -2.62 4.71 6.15
N GLU A 8 -1.54 5.23 5.56
CA GLU A 8 -0.95 4.63 4.35
C GLU A 8 -0.52 3.18 4.59
N LEU A 9 0.09 2.91 5.75
CA LEU A 9 0.57 1.58 6.09
C LEU A 9 -0.58 0.60 6.37
N GLU A 10 -1.58 1.02 7.14
CA GLU A 10 -2.79 0.21 7.39
C GLU A 10 -3.51 -0.10 6.07
N THR A 11 -3.61 0.89 5.17
CA THR A 11 -4.22 0.70 3.86
C THR A 11 -3.47 -0.35 3.04
N LEU A 12 -2.14 -0.26 2.99
CA LEU A 12 -1.30 -1.21 2.28
C LEU A 12 -1.40 -2.62 2.87
N GLU A 13 -1.48 -2.72 4.20
CA GLU A 13 -1.68 -3.98 4.91
C GLU A 13 -2.97 -4.69 4.45
N ARG A 14 -4.10 -3.97 4.43
CA ARG A 14 -5.38 -4.54 3.97
C ARG A 14 -5.33 -4.92 2.48
N MET A 15 -4.67 -4.12 1.65
CA MET A 15 -4.49 -4.44 0.24
C MET A 15 -3.71 -5.73 0.05
N LEU A 16 -2.67 -5.94 0.85
CA LEU A 16 -1.84 -7.15 0.83
C LEU A 16 -2.62 -8.40 1.27
N ASP A 17 -3.48 -8.29 2.29
CA ASP A 17 -4.33 -9.41 2.71
C ASP A 17 -5.30 -9.85 1.59
N ILE A 18 -5.89 -8.88 0.88
CA ILE A 18 -6.76 -9.15 -0.27
C ILE A 18 -5.96 -9.78 -1.42
N TYR A 19 -4.78 -9.23 -1.71
CA TYR A 19 -3.92 -9.74 -2.78
C TYR A 19 -3.45 -11.17 -2.49
N CYS A 20 -2.92 -11.42 -1.29
CA CYS A 20 -2.39 -12.71 -0.90
C CYS A 20 -3.47 -13.80 -0.89
N SER A 21 -4.66 -13.50 -0.33
CA SER A 21 -5.76 -14.48 -0.29
C SER A 21 -6.30 -14.83 -1.68
N ARG A 22 -6.28 -13.90 -2.65
CA ARG A 22 -6.79 -14.17 -4.00
C ARG A 22 -5.77 -14.68 -4.99
N VAL A 23 -4.53 -14.20 -4.91
CA VAL A 23 -3.47 -14.53 -5.88
C VAL A 23 -2.67 -15.74 -5.42
N HIS A 24 -2.37 -15.83 -4.13
CA HIS A 24 -1.65 -16.98 -3.56
C HIS A 24 -2.58 -18.03 -2.93
N ALA A 25 -3.90 -17.83 -3.03
CA ALA A 25 -4.94 -18.78 -2.62
C ALA A 25 -4.76 -19.38 -1.21
N ARG A 26 -4.24 -18.58 -0.28
CA ARG A 26 -3.86 -19.03 1.07
C ARG A 26 -4.56 -18.25 2.17
N PRO A 27 -4.85 -18.88 3.32
CA PRO A 27 -5.35 -18.17 4.49
C PRO A 27 -4.21 -17.32 5.08
N GLY A 28 -4.41 -16.00 5.14
CA GLY A 28 -3.45 -15.05 5.70
C GLY A 28 -2.34 -14.59 4.74
N ARG A 29 -1.42 -13.79 5.27
CA ARG A 29 -0.32 -13.12 4.53
C ARG A 29 0.91 -14.00 4.40
N CYS A 30 1.54 -14.04 3.22
CA CYS A 30 2.71 -14.90 2.97
C CYS A 30 3.99 -14.15 3.28
N GLY A 31 5.11 -14.88 3.35
CA GLY A 31 6.44 -14.30 3.53
C GLY A 31 6.70 -13.13 2.57
N ASP A 32 6.42 -13.31 1.28
CA ASP A 32 6.64 -12.24 0.28
C ASP A 32 5.77 -11.00 0.52
N CYS A 33 4.51 -11.20 0.96
CA CYS A 33 3.59 -10.10 1.24
C CYS A 33 3.95 -9.40 2.56
N ASP A 34 4.40 -10.14 3.57
CA ASP A 34 4.91 -9.57 4.83
C ASP A 34 6.22 -8.81 4.60
N GLU A 35 7.13 -9.34 3.78
CA GLU A 35 8.36 -8.66 3.38
C GLU A 35 8.05 -7.35 2.65
N LEU A 36 7.05 -7.36 1.76
CA LEU A 36 6.60 -6.14 1.07
C LEU A 36 6.06 -5.10 2.05
N LEU A 37 5.29 -5.53 3.07
CA LEU A 37 4.77 -4.62 4.10
C LEU A 37 5.89 -4.06 4.96
N LEU A 38 6.79 -4.91 5.46
CA LEU A 38 7.93 -4.51 6.30
C LEU A 38 8.85 -3.54 5.56
N TYR A 39 9.11 -3.79 4.28
CA TYR A 39 9.86 -2.89 3.43
C TYR A 39 9.18 -1.52 3.32
N ALA A 40 7.87 -1.50 3.03
CA ALA A 40 7.11 -0.26 2.93
C ALA A 40 7.09 0.51 4.26
N ALA A 41 6.87 -0.18 5.39
CA ALA A 41 6.91 0.39 6.73
C ALA A 41 8.25 1.06 7.01
N GLY A 42 9.36 0.37 6.72
CA GLY A 42 10.71 0.91 6.92
C GLY A 42 11.00 2.15 6.07
N ARG A 43 10.48 2.21 4.84
CA ARG A 43 10.62 3.39 3.97
C ARG A 43 9.74 4.55 4.42
N LEU A 44 8.51 4.27 4.85
CA LEU A 44 7.57 5.29 5.32
C LEU A 44 8.04 5.91 6.65
N ALA A 45 8.57 5.10 7.58
CA ALA A 45 9.12 5.58 8.85
C ALA A 45 10.31 6.54 8.66
N LYS A 46 11.07 6.38 7.58
CA LYS A 46 12.23 7.23 7.24
C LYS A 46 11.90 8.33 6.23
N CYS A 47 10.61 8.62 6.01
CA CYS A 47 10.19 9.62 5.01
C CYS A 47 10.61 11.03 5.46
N PRO A 48 11.45 11.76 4.68
CA PRO A 48 11.92 13.09 5.07
C PRO A 48 10.89 14.20 4.80
N HIS A 49 9.82 13.89 4.06
CA HIS A 49 8.85 14.89 3.61
C HIS A 49 7.76 15.14 4.67
N HIS A 50 7.61 16.39 5.08
CA HIS A 50 6.51 16.87 5.91
C HIS A 50 6.09 18.28 5.43
N PRO A 51 4.92 18.47 4.80
CA PRO A 51 3.89 17.48 4.47
C PRO A 51 4.34 16.43 3.43
N LYS A 52 4.05 15.15 3.69
CA LYS A 52 4.37 14.05 2.76
C LYS A 52 3.53 14.15 1.47
N PRO A 53 4.15 14.16 0.27
CA PRO A 53 3.42 14.01 -0.98
C PRO A 53 2.99 12.55 -1.20
N ALA A 54 2.00 12.33 -2.06
CA ALA A 54 1.62 10.98 -2.45
C ALA A 54 2.83 10.24 -3.05
N CYS A 55 3.08 9.00 -2.64
CA CYS A 55 4.27 8.23 -3.06
C CYS A 55 4.44 8.16 -4.59
N LYS A 56 3.33 8.14 -5.36
CA LYS A 56 3.33 8.18 -6.83
C LYS A 56 3.89 9.49 -7.43
N LYS A 57 3.77 10.61 -6.71
CA LYS A 57 4.25 11.96 -7.09
C LYS A 57 5.48 12.40 -6.27
N CYS A 58 6.09 11.52 -5.49
CA CYS A 58 7.21 11.86 -4.61
C CYS A 58 8.48 12.12 -5.44
N PRO A 59 9.18 13.25 -5.29
CA PRO A 59 10.35 13.58 -6.12
C PRO A 59 11.55 12.63 -5.90
N THR A 60 11.69 12.07 -4.70
CA THR A 60 12.84 11.22 -4.33
C THR A 60 12.69 9.77 -4.80
N HIS A 61 11.45 9.27 -4.97
CA HIS A 61 11.14 7.88 -5.30
C HIS A 61 12.01 6.83 -4.57
N CYS A 62 11.90 6.79 -3.24
CA CYS A 62 12.74 5.94 -2.37
C CYS A 62 12.47 4.41 -2.43
N PHE A 63 11.50 3.97 -3.24
CA PHE A 63 11.22 2.54 -3.46
C PHE A 63 12.13 2.00 -4.55
N SER A 64 12.73 0.82 -4.33
CA SER A 64 13.44 0.14 -5.42
C SER A 64 12.48 -0.16 -6.57
N PRO A 65 12.96 -0.20 -7.83
CA PRO A 65 12.11 -0.48 -8.98
C PRO A 65 11.29 -1.76 -8.85
N GLU A 66 11.91 -2.82 -8.31
CA GLU A 66 11.25 -4.12 -8.08
C GLU A 66 10.12 -4.02 -7.05
N MET A 67 10.39 -3.44 -5.87
CA MET A 67 9.38 -3.30 -4.80
C MET A 67 8.25 -2.37 -5.23
N ARG A 68 8.58 -1.36 -6.04
CA ARG A 68 7.59 -0.45 -6.62
C ARG A 68 6.65 -1.17 -7.57
N GLU A 69 7.16 -2.09 -8.38
CA GLU A 69 6.32 -2.90 -9.26
C GLU A 69 5.43 -3.86 -8.45
N LYS A 70 5.98 -4.52 -7.43
CA LYS A 70 5.19 -5.37 -6.50
C LYS A 70 4.02 -4.59 -5.88
N ILE A 71 4.27 -3.39 -5.35
CA ILE A 71 3.20 -2.53 -4.81
C ILE A 71 2.20 -2.12 -5.90
N ARG A 72 2.67 -1.80 -7.11
CA ARG A 72 1.78 -1.41 -8.22
C ARG A 72 0.84 -2.56 -8.60
N VAL A 73 1.33 -3.79 -8.63
CA VAL A 73 0.52 -4.99 -8.88
C VAL A 73 -0.52 -5.17 -7.77
N VAL A 74 -0.10 -5.07 -6.51
CA VAL A 74 -1.00 -5.15 -5.35
C VAL A 74 -2.07 -4.05 -5.41
N MET A 75 -1.69 -2.79 -5.64
CA MET A 75 -2.63 -1.67 -5.77
C MET A 75 -3.61 -1.87 -6.94
N ARG A 76 -3.16 -2.34 -8.10
CA ARG A 76 -4.02 -2.60 -9.26
C ARG A 76 -5.02 -3.72 -8.98
N HIS A 77 -4.61 -4.74 -8.23
CA HIS A 77 -5.47 -5.87 -7.91
C HIS A 77 -6.43 -5.56 -6.77
N ALA A 78 -5.92 -5.04 -5.65
CA ALA A 78 -6.66 -4.81 -4.42
C ALA A 78 -7.41 -3.46 -4.41
N GLY A 79 -6.92 -2.44 -5.12
CA GLY A 79 -7.53 -1.11 -5.23
C GLY A 79 -9.02 -1.13 -5.61
N PRO A 80 -9.45 -1.76 -6.73
CA PRO A 80 -10.86 -1.83 -7.10
C PRO A 80 -11.70 -2.72 -6.15
N ARG A 81 -11.05 -3.51 -5.30
CA ARG A 81 -11.70 -4.47 -4.37
C ARG A 81 -11.75 -3.96 -2.94
N MET A 82 -11.01 -2.91 -2.62
CA MET A 82 -11.04 -2.23 -1.33
C MET A 82 -12.42 -1.64 -0.97
N PRO A 83 -13.23 -1.03 -1.87
CA PRO A 83 -14.53 -0.47 -1.49
C PRO A 83 -15.53 -1.53 -1.04
N LEU A 84 -15.36 -2.77 -1.48
CA LEU A 84 -16.23 -3.90 -1.12
C LEU A 84 -15.99 -4.40 0.31
N ARG A 85 -14.85 -4.07 0.93
CA ARG A 85 -14.51 -4.50 2.31
C ARG A 85 -14.32 -3.33 3.28
N HIS A 86 -13.83 -2.19 2.79
CA HIS A 86 -13.55 -0.99 3.58
C HIS A 86 -14.06 0.26 2.83
N PRO A 87 -15.39 0.49 2.82
CA PRO A 87 -16.01 1.55 2.02
C PRO A 87 -15.53 2.96 2.40
N LEU A 88 -15.25 3.22 3.68
CA LEU A 88 -14.78 4.53 4.18
C LEU A 88 -13.35 4.88 3.71
N LEU A 89 -12.44 3.91 3.66
CA LEU A 89 -11.06 4.09 3.19
C LEU A 89 -11.00 4.34 1.68
N THR A 90 -11.91 3.71 0.95
CA THR A 90 -11.94 3.83 -0.52
C THR A 90 -12.60 5.13 -0.97
N LEU A 91 -13.65 5.59 -0.28
CA LEU A 91 -14.29 6.87 -0.58
C LEU A 91 -13.31 8.06 -0.49
N ARG A 92 -12.36 8.01 0.48
CA ARG A 92 -11.28 9.01 0.61
C ARG A 92 -10.25 8.95 -0.53
N TYR A 93 -10.01 7.78 -1.11
CA TYR A 93 -9.00 7.58 -2.17
C TYR A 93 -9.54 7.76 -3.60
N TYR A 94 -10.84 7.55 -3.83
CA TYR A 94 -11.44 7.53 -5.17
C TYR A 94 -12.10 8.85 -5.59
N ILE A 95 -12.46 9.72 -4.63
CA ILE A 95 -13.11 11.03 -4.89
C ILE A 95 -12.06 12.18 -4.95
N ARG A 96 -10.74 11.91 -4.90
CA ARG A 96 -9.73 12.99 -4.89
C ARG A 96 -8.38 12.71 -5.55
#